data_AF-A0A5J5HRJ4-F1
#
_entry.id   AF-A0A5J5HRJ4-F1
#
_cell.length_a   1.000
_cell.length_b   1.000
_cell.length_c   1.000
_cell.angle_alpha   90.00
_cell.angle_beta   90.00
_cell.angle_gamma   90.00
#
_symmetry.space_group_name_H-M   'P 1'
#
loop_
_entity.id
_entity.type
_entity.pdbx_description
1 polymer ?
#
loop_
_entity_poly.entity_id
_entity_poly.type
_entity_poly.pdbx_seq_one_letter_code
_entity_poly.pdbx_strand_id
1 'polypeptide(L)'
;MDMTSRLSLNRKKRVYKNPTVNADSFDKRQFNSLLNKSKGLQELKSKGDIVFPLYSQLMGDIWSSFYKSQPQLLEEIPEELTSNHAYIQTIMKNEEFEECRKNTKFDEVSSALSTISFGNKVLDWIQNQQLEDENFNKAVQQALKAQDMHQQTE
;
A
#
# COMPACT_ATOMS: atom_id res chain seq x y z
N MET A 1 18.36 -5.61 42.22
CA MET A 1 18.40 -5.47 40.74
C MET A 1 17.33 -6.38 40.17
N ASP A 2 16.23 -5.78 39.72
CA ASP A 2 15.03 -6.49 39.29
C ASP A 2 15.20 -7.07 37.87
N MET A 3 15.03 -8.39 37.72
CA MET A 3 15.15 -9.10 36.44
C MET A 3 14.03 -8.73 35.44
N THR A 4 12.98 -8.02 35.87
CA THR A 4 11.92 -7.55 34.96
C THR A 4 12.33 -6.34 34.11
N SER A 5 13.41 -5.65 34.47
CA SER A 5 13.89 -4.43 33.77
C SER A 5 14.60 -4.69 32.44
N ARG A 6 14.82 -5.96 32.04
CA ARG A 6 15.45 -6.33 30.75
C ARG A 6 14.46 -6.59 29.60
N LEU A 7 13.15 -6.50 29.83
CA LEU A 7 12.13 -6.78 28.80
C LEU A 7 11.55 -5.55 28.10
N SER A 8 11.99 -4.32 28.43
CA SER A 8 11.47 -3.09 27.83
C SER A 8 12.42 -2.41 26.82
N LEU A 9 13.26 -3.18 26.12
CA LEU A 9 13.93 -2.69 24.92
C LEU A 9 12.94 -2.71 23.74
N ASN A 10 12.08 -1.70 23.71
CA ASN A 10 11.45 -1.12 22.53
C ASN A 10 11.12 -2.13 21.42
N ARG A 11 10.15 -3.04 21.64
CA ARG A 11 9.60 -3.87 20.56
C ARG A 11 8.86 -2.93 19.60
N LYS A 12 9.60 -2.31 18.66
CA LYS A 12 9.02 -1.49 17.59
C LYS A 12 7.91 -2.31 16.93
N LYS A 13 6.69 -1.78 16.97
CA LYS A 13 5.48 -2.47 16.50
C LYS A 13 5.72 -2.92 15.06
N ARG A 14 5.60 -4.23 14.79
CA ARG A 14 5.62 -4.75 13.42
C ARG A 14 4.42 -4.16 12.70
N VAL A 15 4.69 -3.44 11.61
CA VAL A 15 3.70 -2.78 10.79
C VAL A 15 3.24 -3.77 9.73
N TYR A 16 4.14 -4.26 8.87
CA TYR A 16 3.81 -5.26 7.85
C TYR A 16 3.70 -6.66 8.46
N LYS A 17 2.52 -7.28 8.34
CA LYS A 17 2.18 -8.56 8.98
C LYS A 17 1.41 -9.50 8.05
N ASN A 18 0.41 -8.94 7.36
CA ASN A 18 -0.58 -9.67 6.58
C ASN A 18 -0.38 -9.27 5.11
N PRO A 19 0.49 -9.99 4.39
CA PRO A 19 0.79 -9.66 3.01
C PRO A 19 -0.33 -10.12 2.09
N THR A 20 -0.43 -9.48 0.93
CA THR A 20 -1.25 -9.92 -0.20
C THR A 20 -0.41 -10.57 -1.30
N VAL A 21 0.91 -10.60 -1.10
CA VAL A 21 1.87 -11.34 -1.93
C VAL A 21 2.53 -12.47 -1.15
N ASN A 22 3.27 -13.34 -1.85
CA ASN A 22 4.07 -14.44 -1.29
C ASN A 22 5.29 -13.99 -0.44
N ALA A 23 5.11 -12.96 0.39
CA ALA A 23 6.09 -12.46 1.33
C ALA A 23 6.22 -13.38 2.55
N ASP A 24 7.44 -13.82 2.81
CA ASP A 24 7.75 -14.74 3.90
C ASP A 24 8.16 -13.99 5.18
N SER A 25 8.61 -14.74 6.19
CA SER A 25 9.03 -14.17 7.47
C SER A 25 10.29 -13.30 7.37
N PHE A 26 11.16 -13.57 6.39
CA PHE A 26 12.34 -12.76 6.10
C PHE A 26 11.89 -11.42 5.53
N ASP A 27 11.05 -11.42 4.50
CA ASP A 27 10.56 -10.21 3.84
C ASP A 27 9.90 -9.25 4.85
N LYS A 28 8.98 -9.81 5.66
CA LYS A 28 8.29 -9.05 6.71
C LYS A 28 9.27 -8.44 7.71
N ARG A 29 10.27 -9.20 8.15
CA ARG A 29 11.27 -8.71 9.11
C ARG A 29 12.11 -7.60 8.49
N GLN A 30 12.54 -7.79 7.24
CA GLN A 30 13.43 -6.86 6.54
C GLN A 30 12.75 -5.52 6.28
N PHE A 31 11.53 -5.54 5.71
CA PHE A 31 10.77 -4.32 5.49
C PHE A 31 10.48 -3.58 6.80
N ASN A 32 10.04 -4.28 7.85
CA ASN A 32 9.81 -3.65 9.16
C ASN A 32 11.09 -3.05 9.75
N SER A 33 12.25 -3.69 9.56
CA SER A 33 13.55 -3.15 9.98
C SER A 33 13.90 -1.87 9.21
N LEU A 34 13.73 -1.87 7.89
CA LEU A 34 13.98 -0.73 7.02
C LEU A 34 13.05 0.45 7.33
N LEU A 35 11.75 0.20 7.42
CA LEU A 35 10.74 1.19 7.80
C LEU A 35 11.07 1.87 9.14
N ASN A 36 11.60 1.11 10.11
CA ASN A 36 11.98 1.64 11.41
C ASN A 36 13.26 2.51 11.42
N LYS A 37 14.05 2.50 10.33
CA LYS A 37 15.32 3.22 10.20
C LYS A 37 15.29 4.32 9.15
N SER A 38 14.47 4.17 8.11
CA SER A 38 14.38 5.10 6.98
C SER A 38 13.35 6.20 7.24
N LYS A 39 13.80 7.45 7.24
CA LYS A 39 12.92 8.63 7.35
C LYS A 39 11.92 8.69 6.19
N GLY A 40 12.38 8.47 4.95
CA GLY A 40 11.52 8.52 3.76
C GLY A 40 10.38 7.48 3.80
N LEU A 41 10.67 6.26 4.27
CA LEU A 41 9.61 5.25 4.45
C LEU A 41 8.64 5.64 5.58
N GLN A 42 9.11 6.27 6.66
CA GLN A 42 8.23 6.74 7.74
C GLN A 42 7.34 7.89 7.32
N GLU A 43 7.87 8.83 6.53
CA GLU A 43 7.11 9.94 5.97
C GLU A 43 6.03 9.43 5.00
N LEU A 44 6.40 8.55 4.07
CA LEU A 44 5.45 7.92 3.15
C LEU A 44 4.35 7.16 3.91
N LYS A 45 4.73 6.36 4.91
CA LYS A 45 3.76 5.67 5.78
C LYS A 45 2.80 6.66 6.44
N SER A 46 3.33 7.73 7.02
CA SER A 46 2.51 8.70 7.76
C SER A 46 1.52 9.40 6.85
N LYS A 47 1.92 9.75 5.62
CA LYS A 47 1.02 10.33 4.62
C LYS A 47 -0.02 9.32 4.15
N GLY A 48 0.41 8.11 3.78
CA GLY A 48 -0.47 7.13 3.17
C GLY A 48 -1.48 6.52 4.15
N ASP A 49 -1.10 6.25 5.41
CA ASP A 49 -2.04 5.73 6.41
C ASP A 49 -3.17 6.72 6.76
N ILE A 50 -3.02 8.02 6.44
CA ILE A 50 -4.09 9.03 6.58
C ILE A 50 -5.11 8.90 5.44
N VAL A 51 -4.63 8.59 4.24
CA VAL A 51 -5.42 8.62 2.99
C VAL A 51 -6.07 7.27 2.70
N PHE A 52 -5.37 6.18 3.04
CA PHE A 52 -5.75 4.82 2.64
C PHE A 52 -5.62 3.84 3.82
N PRO A 53 -6.69 3.09 4.16
CA PRO A 53 -6.63 2.07 5.19
C PRO A 53 -5.55 1.02 4.90
N LEU A 54 -4.81 0.62 5.93
CA LEU A 54 -3.77 -0.43 5.81
C LEU A 54 -2.70 -0.13 4.73
N TYR A 55 -2.49 1.14 4.38
CA TYR A 55 -1.48 1.55 3.41
C TYR A 55 -0.09 1.04 3.77
N SER A 56 0.24 1.02 5.04
CA SER A 56 1.50 0.46 5.49
C SER A 56 1.66 -1.06 5.32
N GLN A 57 0.58 -1.84 5.14
CA GLN A 57 0.67 -3.21 4.62
C GLN A 57 1.00 -3.19 3.13
N LEU A 58 0.30 -2.34 2.36
CA LEU A 58 0.51 -2.17 0.91
C LEU A 58 1.97 -1.79 0.60
N MET A 59 2.58 -0.89 1.38
CA MET A 59 4.00 -0.57 1.25
C MET A 59 4.91 -1.79 1.43
N GLY A 60 4.56 -2.69 2.36
CA GLY A 60 5.29 -3.94 2.57
C GLY A 60 5.14 -4.90 1.40
N ASP A 61 3.94 -4.98 0.82
CA ASP A 61 3.70 -5.77 -0.39
C ASP A 61 4.46 -5.20 -1.59
N ILE A 62 4.50 -3.87 -1.78
CA ILE A 62 5.29 -3.19 -2.82
C ILE A 62 6.77 -3.52 -2.66
N TRP A 63 7.31 -3.34 -1.44
CA TRP A 63 8.71 -3.64 -1.16
C TRP A 63 9.05 -5.10 -1.43
N SER A 64 8.21 -6.02 -0.96
CA SER A 64 8.38 -7.47 -1.19
C SER A 64 8.35 -7.79 -2.68
N SER A 65 7.50 -7.10 -3.44
CA SER A 65 7.39 -7.30 -4.89
C SER A 65 8.62 -6.86 -5.66
N PHE A 66 9.26 -5.75 -5.23
CA PHE A 66 10.56 -5.33 -5.78
C PHE A 66 11.72 -6.26 -5.36
N TYR A 67 11.70 -6.74 -4.12
CA TYR A 67 12.82 -7.50 -3.55
C TYR A 67 12.86 -8.96 -4.03
N LYS A 68 11.71 -9.64 -4.07
CA LYS A 68 11.66 -11.08 -4.37
C LYS A 68 12.05 -11.40 -5.80
N SER A 69 12.63 -12.59 -6.03
CA SER A 69 12.93 -13.11 -7.37
C SER A 69 11.69 -13.32 -8.25
N GLN A 70 10.59 -13.77 -7.64
CA GLN A 70 9.31 -14.03 -8.31
C GLN A 70 8.16 -13.74 -7.35
N PRO A 71 7.71 -12.47 -7.27
CA PRO A 71 6.53 -12.12 -6.49
C PRO A 71 5.29 -12.72 -7.12
N GLN A 72 4.36 -13.16 -6.28
CA GLN A 72 3.08 -13.71 -6.68
C GLN A 72 2.02 -13.19 -5.72
N LEU A 73 0.86 -12.82 -6.24
CA LEU A 73 -0.33 -12.54 -5.44
C LEU A 73 -0.80 -13.81 -4.74
N LEU A 74 -1.32 -13.66 -3.53
CA LEU A 74 -2.00 -14.72 -2.81
C LEU A 74 -3.45 -14.84 -3.29
N GLU A 75 -3.92 -16.08 -3.47
CA GLU A 75 -5.31 -16.34 -3.89
C GLU A 75 -6.31 -16.11 -2.74
N GLU A 76 -5.92 -16.47 -1.52
CA GLU A 76 -6.72 -16.32 -0.32
C GLU A 76 -6.14 -15.21 0.57
N ILE A 77 -6.95 -14.17 0.80
CA ILE A 77 -6.60 -13.02 1.63
C ILE A 77 -7.77 -12.67 2.57
N PRO A 78 -7.49 -12.05 3.73
CA PRO A 78 -8.52 -11.43 4.55
C PRO A 78 -9.28 -10.33 3.77
N GLU A 79 -10.58 -10.21 4.04
CA GLU A 79 -11.48 -9.27 3.33
C GLU A 79 -11.00 -7.82 3.45
N GLU A 80 -10.47 -7.42 4.61
CA GLU A 80 -9.95 -6.07 4.83
C GLU A 80 -8.73 -5.71 3.95
N LEU A 81 -8.09 -6.70 3.32
CA LEU A 81 -6.94 -6.51 2.43
C LEU A 81 -7.31 -6.57 0.95
N THR A 82 -8.58 -6.71 0.61
CA THR A 82 -9.06 -6.78 -0.79
C THR A 82 -8.57 -5.59 -1.62
N SER A 83 -8.65 -4.37 -1.07
CA SER A 83 -8.16 -3.17 -1.76
C SER A 83 -6.63 -3.19 -1.94
N ASN A 84 -5.87 -3.61 -0.94
CA ASN A 84 -4.40 -3.74 -1.05
C ASN A 84 -4.02 -4.72 -2.15
N HIS A 85 -4.68 -5.87 -2.18
CA HIS A 85 -4.46 -6.90 -3.19
C HIS A 85 -4.76 -6.39 -4.60
N ALA A 86 -5.88 -5.67 -4.78
CA ALA A 86 -6.22 -5.05 -6.05
C ALA A 86 -5.15 -4.04 -6.53
N TYR A 87 -4.63 -3.20 -5.62
CA TYR A 87 -3.55 -2.28 -5.98
C TYR A 87 -2.26 -3.01 -6.35
N ILE A 88 -1.86 -4.04 -5.62
CA ILE A 88 -0.67 -4.84 -5.98
C ILE A 88 -0.86 -5.53 -7.32
N GLN A 89 -2.05 -6.05 -7.60
CA GLN A 89 -2.35 -6.63 -8.90
C GLN A 89 -2.19 -5.63 -10.03
N THR A 90 -2.60 -4.38 -9.84
CA THR A 90 -2.39 -3.29 -10.81
C THR A 90 -0.91 -2.92 -10.92
N ILE A 91 -0.21 -2.79 -9.79
CA ILE A 91 1.22 -2.44 -9.72
C ILE A 91 2.07 -3.48 -10.46
N MET A 92 1.84 -4.77 -10.21
CA MET A 92 2.61 -5.86 -10.85
C MET A 92 2.34 -6.00 -12.35
N LYS A 93 1.28 -5.38 -12.87
CA LYS A 93 1.01 -5.31 -14.32
C LYS A 93 1.57 -4.04 -14.97
N ASN A 94 2.10 -3.11 -14.18
CA ASN A 94 2.61 -1.84 -14.67
C ASN A 94 4.02 -2.00 -15.28
N GLU A 95 4.23 -1.46 -16.48
CA GLU A 95 5.51 -1.58 -17.20
C GLU A 95 6.67 -0.90 -16.47
N GLU A 96 6.43 0.26 -15.86
CA GLU A 96 7.45 0.99 -15.10
C GLU A 96 7.86 0.19 -13.85
N PHE A 97 6.91 -0.53 -13.23
CA PHE A 97 7.20 -1.41 -12.11
C PHE A 97 8.14 -2.53 -12.54
N GLU A 98 7.84 -3.21 -13.64
CA GLU A 98 8.70 -4.28 -14.18
C GLU A 98 10.08 -3.77 -14.59
N GLU A 99 10.19 -2.56 -15.14
CA GLU A 99 11.47 -1.95 -15.49
C GLU A 99 12.34 -1.67 -14.25
N CYS A 100 11.76 -1.04 -13.24
CA CYS A 100 12.42 -0.82 -11.96
C CYS A 100 12.87 -2.14 -11.34
N ARG A 101 12.01 -3.16 -11.41
CA ARG A 101 12.24 -4.47 -10.81
C ARG A 101 13.44 -5.23 -11.39
N LYS A 102 13.86 -4.94 -12.62
CA LYS A 102 15.08 -5.53 -13.20
C LYS A 102 16.32 -5.27 -12.34
N ASN A 103 16.34 -4.16 -11.61
CA ASN A 103 17.48 -3.69 -10.83
C ASN A 103 17.30 -3.77 -9.30
N THR A 104 16.15 -4.27 -8.80
CA THR A 104 15.86 -4.30 -7.35
C THR A 104 15.93 -5.69 -6.73
N LYS A 105 15.91 -6.76 -7.53
CA LYS A 105 15.85 -8.14 -7.03
C LYS A 105 17.01 -8.43 -6.07
N PHE A 106 16.69 -8.89 -4.87
CA PHE A 106 17.63 -9.16 -3.78
C PHE A 106 18.46 -7.95 -3.31
N ASP A 107 18.13 -6.74 -3.77
CA ASP A 107 18.75 -5.51 -3.32
C ASP A 107 17.77 -4.76 -2.41
N GLU A 108 18.08 -4.76 -1.11
CA GLU A 108 17.26 -4.12 -0.09
C GLU A 108 17.17 -2.60 -0.25
N VAL A 109 18.26 -1.96 -0.66
CA VAL A 109 18.36 -0.50 -0.76
C VAL A 109 17.60 -0.03 -1.98
N SER A 110 17.87 -0.64 -3.13
CA SER A 110 17.17 -0.35 -4.38
C SER A 110 15.67 -0.64 -4.22
N SER A 111 15.29 -1.75 -3.60
CA SER A 111 13.88 -2.06 -3.29
C SER A 111 13.23 -1.02 -2.39
N ALA A 112 13.94 -0.52 -1.36
CA ALA A 112 13.43 0.52 -0.48
C ALA A 112 13.25 1.87 -1.20
N LEU A 113 14.20 2.27 -2.03
CA LEU A 113 14.10 3.49 -2.83
C LEU A 113 12.96 3.40 -3.84
N SER A 114 12.84 2.28 -4.55
CA SER A 114 11.73 2.03 -5.46
C SER A 114 10.39 2.01 -4.72
N THR A 115 10.33 1.46 -3.50
CA THR A 115 9.11 1.51 -2.67
C THR A 115 8.72 2.94 -2.30
N ILE A 116 9.69 3.82 -2.00
CA ILE A 116 9.40 5.24 -1.74
C ILE A 116 8.85 5.89 -3.01
N SER A 117 9.52 5.71 -4.15
CA SER A 117 9.11 6.29 -5.43
C SER A 117 7.72 5.82 -5.86
N PHE A 118 7.54 4.49 -6.00
CA PHE A 118 6.29 3.88 -6.42
C PHE A 118 5.18 4.04 -5.40
N GLY A 119 5.51 4.01 -4.11
CA GLY A 119 4.52 4.27 -3.07
C GLY A 119 3.93 5.67 -3.20
N ASN A 120 4.73 6.72 -3.43
CA ASN A 120 4.16 8.05 -3.68
C ASN A 120 3.24 8.04 -4.92
N LYS A 121 3.63 7.39 -6.01
CA LYS A 121 2.78 7.26 -7.21
C LYS A 121 1.47 6.55 -6.94
N VAL A 122 1.51 5.46 -6.19
CA VAL A 122 0.31 4.70 -5.80
C VAL A 122 -0.58 5.53 -4.89
N LEU A 123 0.00 6.32 -3.99
CA LEU A 123 -0.76 7.26 -3.17
C LEU A 123 -1.46 8.32 -4.03
N ASP A 124 -0.77 8.88 -5.02
CA ASP A 124 -1.36 9.83 -5.97
C ASP A 124 -2.49 9.17 -6.77
N TRP A 125 -2.34 7.91 -7.19
CA TRP A 125 -3.40 7.14 -7.87
C TRP A 125 -4.63 6.97 -6.99
N ILE A 126 -4.44 6.60 -5.71
CA ILE A 126 -5.52 6.46 -4.74
C ILE A 126 -6.28 7.78 -4.59
N GLN A 127 -5.56 8.89 -4.43
CA GLN A 127 -6.18 10.21 -4.24
C GLN A 127 -6.95 10.66 -5.48
N ASN A 128 -6.38 10.47 -6.67
CA ASN A 128 -7.05 10.81 -7.92
C ASN A 128 -8.31 9.96 -8.11
N GLN A 129 -8.25 8.66 -7.81
CA GLN A 129 -9.42 7.78 -7.88
C GLN A 129 -10.52 8.22 -6.91
N GLN A 130 -10.17 8.59 -5.67
CA GLN A 130 -11.14 9.12 -4.70
C GLN A 130 -11.81 10.40 -5.20
N LEU A 131 -11.05 11.33 -5.81
CA LEU A 131 -11.60 12.55 -6.40
C LEU A 131 -12.52 12.28 -7.59
N GLU A 132 -12.14 11.33 -8.46
CA GLU A 132 -12.96 10.91 -9.59
C GLU A 132 -14.28 10.29 -9.12
N ASP A 133 -14.22 9.40 -8.12
CA ASP A 133 -15.40 8.76 -7.53
C ASP A 133 -16.34 9.81 -6.89
N GLU A 134 -15.79 10.80 -6.18
CA GLU A 134 -16.58 11.90 -5.63
C GLU A 134 -17.27 12.73 -6.71
N ASN A 135 -16.56 13.04 -7.80
CA ASN A 135 -17.11 13.82 -8.91
C ASN A 135 -18.19 13.05 -9.65
N PHE A 136 -17.98 11.76 -9.89
CA PHE A 136 -18.97 10.87 -10.48
C PHE A 136 -20.23 10.80 -9.62
N ASN A 137 -20.08 10.58 -8.32
CA ASN A 137 -21.21 10.54 -7.39
C ASN A 137 -22.01 11.86 -7.38
N LYS A 138 -21.32 13.01 -7.42
CA LYS A 138 -22.00 14.32 -7.54
C LYS A 138 -22.77 14.44 -8.86
N ALA A 139 -22.20 14.01 -9.98
CA ALA A 139 -22.87 14.04 -11.28
C ALA A 139 -24.11 13.13 -11.31
N VAL A 140 -24.02 11.91 -10.75
CA VAL A 140 -25.16 10.99 -10.63
C VAL A 140 -26.28 11.60 -9.79
N GLN A 141 -25.95 12.18 -8.64
CA GLN A 141 -26.93 12.83 -7.76
C GLN A 141 -27.61 14.04 -8.42
N GLN A 142 -26.88 14.81 -9.23
CA GLN A 142 -27.46 15.92 -10.00
C GLN A 142 -28.40 15.42 -11.09
N ALA A 143 -28.04 14.36 -11.81
CA ALA A 143 -28.89 13.77 -12.85
C ALA A 143 -30.20 13.22 -12.27
N LEU A 144 -30.15 12.52 -11.14
CA LEU A 144 -31.34 12.01 -10.45
C LEU A 144 -32.29 13.14 -10.03
N LYS A 145 -31.76 14.20 -9.41
CA LYS A 145 -32.57 15.37 -9.02
C LYS A 145 -33.23 16.08 -10.20
N ALA A 146 -32.51 16.21 -11.31
CA ALA A 146 -33.06 16.83 -12.53
C ALA A 146 -34.22 16.00 -13.11
N GLN A 147 -34.11 14.67 -13.06
CA GLN A 147 -35.17 13.76 -13.50
C GLN A 147 -36.42 13.85 -12.61
N ASP A 148 -36.25 13.87 -11.29
CA ASP A 148 -37.36 14.00 -10.34
C ASP A 148 -38.11 15.34 -10.50
N MET A 149 -37.40 16.44 -10.78
CA MET A 149 -38.03 17.75 -11.03
C MET A 149 -38.83 17.76 -12.34
N HIS A 150 -38.34 17.10 -13.39
CA HIS A 150 -39.08 16.98 -14.66
C HIS A 150 -40.36 16.16 -14.51
N GLN A 151 -40.36 15.11 -13.69
CA GLN A 151 -41.56 14.28 -13.43
C GLN A 151 -42.61 14.98 -12.55
N GLN A 152 -42.25 16.04 -11.83
CA GLN A 152 -43.18 16.83 -11.00
C GLN A 152 -43.76 18.04 -11.73
N THR A 153 -43.24 18.38 -12.92
CA THR A 153 -43.71 19.51 -13.73
C THR A 153 -44.59 19.11 -14.92
N GLU A 154 -44.81 17.80 -15.11
CA GLU A 154 -45.83 17.20 -16.00
C GLU A 154 -47.06 16.75 -15.20
#